data_AF-A0A7S4M104-F1
#
_entry.id   AF-A0A7S4M104-F1
#
_cell.length_a   1.000
_cell.length_b   1.000
_cell.length_c   1.000
_cell.angle_alpha   90.00
_cell.angle_beta   90.00
_cell.angle_gamma   90.00
#
_symmetry.space_group_name_H-M   'P 1'
#
loop_
_entity.id
_entity.type
_entity.pdbx_description
1 polymer ?
#
loop_
_entity_poly.entity_id
_entity_poly.type
_entity_poly.pdbx_seq_one_letter_code
_entity_poly.pdbx_strand_id
1 'polypeptide(L)'
;MRSPPLLTRFATHKTHSMANTTSAPGCSTDLPSTTLRKVTLYKNELAIVDRSAALDDGALLANGKQRGFRLRVPKSQRDLTVETIAAATSGDGANVIVSYCNTDGSGAKPGLPPTAAADADSNFRFDFGKGVGLGGFLSSVVGADISVVRPDGAPLEGLLLNVSDERVCVGESEVQTVFSELHVLTEGGSVERVRIDQTQAVRMMDSELHAKLVQGLRASLKSRRKQPPPSSEDTLRLTAPADAGGDVIVSYAQPTKEWLCKYHLEVPDAAAGSPPSSAVRLSLFGEVTNTSAEDWDDVRLSLVANELPLLSRKQPPPSSTKPGAKARPMPAGGGGGMQIFVKTLTGKTITLEVEASDSIDNVKAKIQ
;
A
#
# COMPACT_ATOMS: atom_id res chain seq x y z
N MET A 1 75.81 11.18 -13.62
CA MET A 1 75.16 12.49 -13.41
C MET A 1 73.64 12.30 -13.47
N ARG A 2 72.94 12.83 -12.45
CA ARG A 2 71.49 13.09 -12.35
C ARG A 2 70.52 11.91 -12.14
N SER A 3 70.24 11.69 -10.85
CA SER A 3 68.94 11.74 -10.15
C SER A 3 67.64 11.24 -10.82
N PRO A 4 66.78 10.49 -10.08
CA PRO A 4 65.44 10.06 -10.49
C PRO A 4 64.32 10.99 -9.95
N PRO A 5 63.05 10.79 -10.36
CA PRO A 5 61.88 11.07 -9.53
C PRO A 5 61.02 9.80 -9.34
N LEU A 6 60.87 9.28 -8.12
CA LEU A 6 59.81 9.54 -7.12
C LEU A 6 58.37 9.16 -7.53
N LEU A 7 57.86 8.13 -6.81
CA LEU A 7 56.51 7.93 -6.26
C LEU A 7 55.31 7.97 -7.24
N THR A 8 54.40 7.00 -7.26
CA THR A 8 53.65 6.48 -6.11
C THR A 8 52.95 5.17 -6.48
N ARG A 9 53.12 4.13 -5.66
CA ARG A 9 52.31 2.90 -5.67
C ARG A 9 50.97 3.20 -5.00
N PHE A 10 49.85 2.86 -5.65
CA PHE A 10 48.60 2.59 -4.95
C PHE A 10 48.21 1.14 -5.18
N ALA A 11 48.34 0.35 -4.10
CA ALA A 11 47.83 -0.99 -3.98
C ALA A 11 46.30 -0.92 -3.83
N THR A 12 45.56 -1.53 -4.75
CA THR A 12 44.14 -1.77 -4.59
C THR A 12 43.95 -3.03 -3.72
N HIS A 13 43.59 -2.81 -2.47
CA HIS A 13 43.12 -3.84 -1.56
C HIS A 13 41.85 -4.50 -2.15
N LYS A 14 41.95 -5.76 -2.57
CA LYS A 14 40.80 -6.66 -2.72
C LYS A 14 40.27 -6.98 -1.32
N THR A 15 39.24 -6.28 -0.90
CA THR A 15 38.43 -6.69 0.25
C THR A 15 37.47 -7.79 -0.18
N HIS A 16 37.79 -9.04 0.19
CA HIS A 16 36.80 -10.11 0.27
C HIS A 16 35.76 -9.71 1.32
N SER A 17 34.55 -9.38 0.89
CA SER A 17 33.38 -9.30 1.76
C SER A 17 32.55 -10.57 1.57
N MET A 18 32.88 -11.62 2.31
CA MET A 18 31.95 -12.71 2.58
C MET A 18 30.87 -12.15 3.53
N ALA A 19 29.70 -11.83 3.00
CA ALA A 19 28.50 -11.63 3.79
C ALA A 19 27.63 -12.90 3.68
N ASN A 20 27.88 -13.86 4.57
CA ASN A 20 26.89 -14.87 4.91
C ASN A 20 25.83 -14.19 5.77
N THR A 21 24.75 -13.71 5.13
CA THR A 21 23.52 -13.35 5.82
C THR A 21 22.47 -14.38 5.44
N THR A 22 22.26 -15.33 6.34
CA THR A 22 21.12 -16.25 6.29
C THR A 22 19.85 -15.44 6.59
N SER A 23 19.26 -14.80 5.57
CA SER A 23 17.90 -14.28 5.64
C SER A 23 16.93 -15.39 5.22
N ALA A 24 15.87 -15.57 6.01
CA ALA A 24 14.82 -16.54 5.74
C ALA A 24 14.15 -16.24 4.38
N PRO A 25 13.82 -17.27 3.56
CA PRO A 25 13.31 -17.06 2.22
C PRO A 25 11.82 -16.69 2.32
N GLY A 26 11.51 -15.40 2.24
CA GLY A 26 10.11 -14.98 2.36
C GLY A 26 9.83 -13.49 2.28
N CYS A 27 10.84 -12.63 2.37
CA CYS A 27 10.64 -11.20 2.16
C CYS A 27 10.85 -10.86 0.68
N SER A 28 9.90 -10.14 0.08
CA SER A 28 9.96 -9.69 -1.32
C SER A 28 11.19 -8.83 -1.64
N THR A 29 12.00 -8.43 -0.64
CA THR A 29 13.15 -7.54 -0.71
C THR A 29 14.46 -8.14 -1.23
N ASP A 30 14.57 -9.46 -1.40
CA ASP A 30 15.81 -10.12 -1.86
C ASP A 30 15.72 -10.73 -3.28
N LEU A 31 14.58 -10.58 -3.96
CA LEU A 31 14.39 -11.08 -5.34
C LEU A 31 15.11 -10.21 -6.39
N PRO A 32 15.68 -10.82 -7.46
CA PRO A 32 16.35 -10.13 -8.57
C PRO A 32 15.38 -9.20 -9.31
N SER A 33 15.89 -8.07 -9.80
CA SER A 33 15.11 -7.06 -10.53
C SER A 33 15.07 -7.38 -12.03
N THR A 34 14.02 -6.93 -12.71
CA THR A 34 13.93 -6.97 -14.18
C THR A 34 14.62 -5.76 -14.82
N THR A 35 15.14 -5.92 -16.05
CA THR A 35 15.80 -4.86 -16.82
C THR A 35 14.90 -4.34 -17.93
N LEU A 36 15.00 -3.04 -18.24
CA LEU A 36 14.27 -2.41 -19.33
C LEU A 36 14.78 -2.92 -20.69
N ARG A 37 13.87 -3.29 -21.60
CA ARG A 37 14.21 -3.83 -22.93
C ARG A 37 13.65 -2.99 -24.07
N LYS A 38 12.40 -2.55 -23.96
CA LYS A 38 11.72 -1.80 -25.02
C LYS A 38 10.76 -0.78 -24.43
N VAL A 39 10.71 0.39 -25.05
CA VAL A 39 9.75 1.45 -24.73
C VAL A 39 9.00 1.82 -26.00
N THR A 40 7.67 1.79 -25.93
CA THR A 40 6.78 2.19 -27.02
C THR A 40 6.02 3.44 -26.60
N LEU A 41 6.28 4.57 -27.26
CA LEU A 41 5.68 5.86 -26.94
C LEU A 41 4.47 6.14 -27.83
N TYR A 42 3.37 6.58 -27.22
CA TYR A 42 2.13 6.92 -27.90
C TYR A 42 1.88 8.43 -27.85
N LYS A 43 0.90 8.89 -28.65
CA LYS A 43 0.52 10.31 -28.76
C LYS A 43 -0.34 10.86 -27.60
N ASN A 44 -0.56 10.07 -26.55
CA ASN A 44 -1.43 10.43 -25.42
C ASN A 44 -0.73 10.34 -24.05
N GLU A 45 0.53 10.78 -23.97
CA GLU A 45 1.31 10.81 -22.70
C GLU A 45 1.45 9.44 -22.02
N LEU A 46 1.33 8.36 -22.78
CA LEU A 46 1.44 6.99 -22.30
C LEU A 46 2.53 6.24 -23.07
N ALA A 47 3.25 5.39 -22.34
CA ALA A 47 4.22 4.47 -22.87
C ALA A 47 3.83 3.04 -22.49
N ILE A 48 4.07 2.08 -23.38
CA ILE A 48 4.18 0.67 -22.99
C ILE A 48 5.66 0.37 -22.78
N VAL A 49 5.97 -0.14 -21.60
CA VAL A 49 7.31 -0.51 -21.18
C VAL A 49 7.39 -2.03 -21.10
N ASP A 50 8.34 -2.61 -21.83
CA ASP A 50 8.67 -4.02 -21.78
C ASP A 50 9.98 -4.21 -21.02
N ARG A 51 9.92 -5.04 -19.99
CA ARG A 51 11.07 -5.46 -19.18
C ARG A 51 11.31 -6.95 -19.36
N SER A 52 12.57 -7.36 -19.29
CA SER A 52 12.94 -8.77 -19.33
C SER A 52 13.88 -9.14 -18.18
N ALA A 53 13.91 -10.42 -17.83
CA ALA A 53 14.94 -11.02 -16.99
C ALA A 53 15.16 -12.46 -17.44
N ALA A 54 16.41 -12.92 -17.45
CA ALA A 54 16.70 -14.32 -17.73
C ALA A 54 16.07 -15.18 -16.62
N LEU A 55 15.43 -16.29 -16.99
CA LEU A 55 14.75 -17.11 -15.99
C LEU A 55 15.72 -17.67 -14.94
N ASP A 56 16.96 -17.99 -15.35
CA ASP A 56 18.01 -18.52 -14.47
C ASP A 56 18.45 -17.56 -13.37
N ASP A 57 18.36 -16.24 -13.62
CA ASP A 57 18.67 -15.21 -12.63
C ASP A 57 17.64 -15.15 -11.51
N GLY A 58 16.44 -15.71 -11.73
CA GLY A 58 15.34 -15.76 -10.79
C GLY A 58 15.63 -16.56 -9.53
N ALA A 59 15.33 -16.01 -8.36
CA ALA A 59 15.53 -16.72 -7.10
C ALA A 59 14.58 -17.91 -6.97
N LEU A 60 15.12 -19.10 -6.75
CA LEU A 60 14.32 -20.32 -6.57
C LEU A 60 13.45 -20.19 -5.30
N LEU A 61 12.16 -20.38 -5.46
CA LEU A 61 11.18 -20.32 -4.38
C LEU A 61 11.25 -21.58 -3.51
N ALA A 62 10.73 -21.50 -2.27
CA ALA A 62 10.75 -22.60 -1.32
C ALA A 62 10.06 -23.89 -1.81
N ASN A 63 9.21 -23.79 -2.84
CA ASN A 63 8.58 -24.92 -3.49
C ASN A 63 9.47 -25.65 -4.51
N GLY A 64 10.65 -25.14 -4.81
CA GLY A 64 11.64 -25.70 -5.76
C GLY A 64 11.20 -25.73 -7.22
N LYS A 65 9.96 -25.33 -7.52
CA LYS A 65 9.33 -25.44 -8.85
C LYS A 65 9.10 -24.09 -9.53
N GLN A 66 9.36 -23.00 -8.82
CA GLN A 66 9.10 -21.66 -9.32
C GLN A 66 10.29 -20.75 -9.01
N ARG A 67 10.44 -19.71 -9.83
CA ARG A 67 11.43 -18.65 -9.65
C ARG A 67 10.73 -17.31 -9.48
N GLY A 68 11.24 -16.51 -8.55
CA GLY A 68 10.70 -15.20 -8.20
C GLY A 68 11.56 -14.06 -8.71
N PHE A 69 10.91 -13.03 -9.24
CA PHE A 69 11.51 -11.75 -9.62
C PHE A 69 10.79 -10.59 -8.96
N ARG A 70 11.47 -9.45 -8.91
CA ARG A 70 10.93 -8.19 -8.45
C ARG A 70 10.70 -7.24 -9.62
N LEU A 71 9.56 -6.56 -9.59
CA LEU A 71 9.31 -5.35 -10.36
C LEU A 71 9.02 -4.18 -9.39
N ARG A 72 9.81 -3.11 -9.49
CA ARG A 72 9.59 -1.88 -8.71
C ARG A 72 8.71 -0.93 -9.50
N VAL A 73 7.70 -0.37 -8.84
CA VAL A 73 6.73 0.53 -9.46
C VAL A 73 6.51 1.75 -8.56
N PRO A 74 6.63 2.98 -9.07
CA PRO A 74 6.29 4.17 -8.30
C PRO A 74 4.85 4.13 -7.78
N LYS A 75 4.62 4.52 -6.52
CA LYS A 75 3.27 4.50 -5.90
C LYS A 75 2.22 5.30 -6.67
N SER A 76 2.64 6.36 -7.37
CA SER A 76 1.79 7.23 -8.20
C SER A 76 1.29 6.56 -9.48
N GLN A 77 1.97 5.50 -9.94
CA GLN A 77 1.68 4.82 -11.22
C GLN A 77 1.12 3.41 -11.01
N ARG A 78 1.02 2.98 -9.75
CA ARG A 78 0.61 1.63 -9.32
C ARG A 78 -0.67 1.15 -9.99
N ASP A 79 -1.74 1.93 -9.91
CA ASP A 79 -3.06 1.49 -10.37
C ASP A 79 -3.05 1.23 -11.88
N LEU A 80 -2.45 2.16 -12.62
CA LEU A 80 -2.26 2.02 -14.06
C LEU A 80 -1.41 0.79 -14.40
N THR A 81 -0.29 0.59 -13.69
CA THR A 81 0.58 -0.58 -13.91
C THR A 81 -0.16 -1.87 -13.62
N VAL A 82 -0.89 -1.98 -12.50
CA VAL A 82 -1.62 -3.21 -12.12
C VAL A 82 -2.76 -3.51 -13.09
N GLU A 83 -3.46 -2.50 -13.61
CA GLU A 83 -4.53 -2.70 -14.59
C GLU A 83 -4.03 -3.14 -15.97
N THR A 84 -2.79 -2.79 -16.32
CA THR A 84 -2.25 -2.98 -17.68
C THR A 84 -1.13 -4.02 -17.76
N ILE A 85 -0.69 -4.57 -16.62
CA ILE A 85 0.41 -5.51 -16.58
C ILE A 85 0.06 -6.82 -17.29
N ALA A 86 0.92 -7.22 -18.21
CA ALA A 86 0.94 -8.52 -18.85
C ALA A 86 2.32 -9.13 -18.62
N ALA A 87 2.37 -10.35 -18.10
CA ALA A 87 3.61 -11.06 -17.84
C ALA A 87 3.57 -12.45 -18.47
N ALA A 88 4.61 -12.80 -19.20
CA ALA A 88 4.72 -14.07 -19.91
C ALA A 88 6.19 -14.51 -20.00
N THR A 89 6.41 -15.79 -20.29
CA THR A 89 7.76 -16.28 -20.64
C THR A 89 7.95 -16.26 -22.16
N SER A 90 9.17 -15.97 -22.61
CA SER A 90 9.48 -15.83 -24.03
C SER A 90 9.49 -17.15 -24.81
N GLY A 91 9.75 -18.28 -24.15
CA GLY A 91 9.86 -19.58 -24.81
C GLY A 91 8.51 -20.27 -24.94
N ASP A 92 7.97 -20.71 -23.81
CA ASP A 92 6.83 -21.65 -23.78
C ASP A 92 5.47 -20.95 -23.53
N GLY A 93 5.46 -19.62 -23.44
CA GLY A 93 4.26 -18.86 -23.10
C GLY A 93 3.71 -19.21 -21.71
N ALA A 94 4.51 -19.83 -20.85
CA ALA A 94 4.12 -20.23 -19.51
C ALA A 94 3.64 -19.02 -18.71
N ASN A 95 2.55 -19.21 -17.98
CA ASN A 95 1.89 -18.15 -17.22
C ASN A 95 2.80 -17.67 -16.08
N VAL A 96 3.04 -16.35 -16.05
CA VAL A 96 3.75 -15.68 -14.97
C VAL A 96 2.72 -15.11 -14.00
N ILE A 97 2.82 -15.50 -12.73
CA ILE A 97 1.92 -15.02 -11.68
C ILE A 97 2.45 -13.70 -11.15
N VAL A 98 1.65 -12.65 -11.26
CA VAL A 98 1.93 -11.34 -10.64
C VAL A 98 1.22 -11.28 -9.29
N SER A 99 2.00 -11.12 -8.22
CA SER A 99 1.50 -10.98 -6.85
C SER A 99 1.88 -9.62 -6.27
N TYR A 100 0.91 -8.94 -5.68
CA TYR A 100 1.15 -7.69 -4.97
C TYR A 100 1.61 -7.99 -3.54
N CYS A 101 2.81 -7.57 -3.18
CA CYS A 101 3.29 -7.64 -1.81
C CYS A 101 3.09 -6.27 -1.15
N ASN A 102 2.07 -6.13 -0.31
CA ASN A 102 1.91 -4.92 0.48
C ASN A 102 3.10 -4.84 1.46
N THR A 103 4.09 -3.99 1.18
CA THR A 103 5.24 -3.77 2.06
C THR A 103 4.89 -2.89 3.25
N ASP A 104 3.71 -2.25 3.22
CA ASP A 104 3.13 -1.63 4.39
C ASP A 104 2.62 -2.77 5.28
N GLY A 105 3.18 -2.92 6.48
CA GLY A 105 2.93 -4.03 7.42
C GLY A 105 1.49 -4.16 7.96
N SER A 106 0.46 -3.85 7.18
CA SER A 106 -0.92 -4.26 7.41
C SER A 106 -1.28 -5.38 6.42
N GLY A 107 -1.21 -6.62 6.91
CA GLY A 107 -1.80 -7.79 6.25
C GLY A 107 -3.33 -7.78 6.30
N ALA A 108 -3.96 -6.66 5.94
CA ALA A 108 -5.41 -6.55 5.81
C ALA A 108 -5.77 -6.67 4.33
N LYS A 109 -6.26 -7.84 3.92
CA LYS A 109 -6.92 -8.04 2.62
C LYS A 109 -8.13 -7.10 2.53
N PRO A 110 -8.25 -6.25 1.49
CA PRO A 110 -9.50 -5.55 1.20
C PRO A 110 -10.42 -6.48 0.40
N GLY A 111 -11.64 -6.71 0.87
CA GLY A 111 -12.73 -7.14 -0.03
C GLY A 111 -13.32 -8.55 0.14
N LEU A 112 -13.22 -9.18 1.31
CA LEU A 112 -14.21 -10.20 1.69
C LEU A 112 -15.08 -9.64 2.82
N PRO A 113 -16.42 -9.66 2.73
CA PRO A 113 -17.24 -9.53 3.92
C PRO A 113 -16.79 -10.64 4.88
N PRO A 114 -16.56 -10.35 6.17
CA PRO A 114 -16.13 -11.36 7.12
C PRO A 114 -17.25 -12.40 7.21
N THR A 115 -17.08 -13.51 6.51
CA THR A 115 -17.85 -14.72 6.77
C THR A 115 -17.54 -15.10 8.20
N ALA A 116 -18.60 -15.08 9.01
CA ALA A 116 -18.63 -15.38 10.42
C ALA A 116 -17.88 -16.67 10.77
N ALA A 117 -16.60 -16.55 11.12
CA ALA A 117 -15.77 -17.55 11.78
C ALA A 117 -14.41 -16.91 12.14
N ALA A 118 -14.42 -15.89 12.99
CA ALA A 118 -13.26 -15.49 13.78
C ALA A 118 -13.82 -14.86 15.06
N ASP A 119 -13.81 -15.71 16.08
CA ASP A 119 -14.08 -15.55 17.50
C ASP A 119 -14.27 -14.13 18.06
N ALA A 120 -15.18 -14.07 19.02
CA ALA A 120 -15.54 -12.92 19.85
C ALA A 120 -14.38 -12.42 20.74
N ASP A 121 -13.26 -12.03 20.14
CA ASP A 121 -12.20 -11.30 20.83
C ASP A 121 -12.62 -9.83 20.86
N SER A 122 -13.42 -9.50 21.87
CA SER A 122 -13.60 -8.11 22.31
C SER A 122 -12.21 -7.51 22.46
N ASN A 123 -11.87 -6.56 21.57
CA ASN A 123 -10.62 -5.84 21.60
C ASN A 123 -10.52 -5.14 22.97
N PHE A 124 -9.89 -5.78 23.94
CA PHE A 124 -9.78 -5.27 25.30
C PHE A 124 -8.92 -4.01 25.23
N ARG A 125 -9.55 -2.86 25.41
CA ARG A 125 -8.93 -1.56 25.27
C ARG A 125 -8.50 -1.10 26.66
N PHE A 126 -7.20 -1.16 26.89
CA PHE A 126 -6.62 -0.63 28.12
C PHE A 126 -6.37 0.87 27.97
N ASP A 127 -6.74 1.65 28.97
CA ASP A 127 -6.36 3.04 29.05
C ASP A 127 -4.99 3.15 29.71
N PHE A 128 -3.97 3.46 28.92
CA PHE A 128 -2.61 3.69 29.39
C PHE A 128 -1.94 4.83 28.60
N GLY A 129 -1.07 5.60 29.25
CA GLY A 129 -0.30 6.66 28.61
C GLY A 129 -0.21 7.95 29.41
N LYS A 130 0.07 9.05 28.72
CA LYS A 130 0.28 10.36 29.36
C LYS A 130 -1.04 10.86 29.96
N GLY A 131 -1.06 11.10 31.27
CA GLY A 131 -2.24 11.61 31.99
C GLY A 131 -3.18 10.52 32.54
N VAL A 132 -2.90 9.24 32.28
CA VAL A 132 -3.65 8.12 32.89
C VAL A 132 -2.83 7.59 34.06
N GLY A 133 -3.29 7.84 35.29
CA GLY A 133 -2.71 7.27 36.51
C GLY A 133 -3.07 5.80 36.70
N LEU A 134 -2.56 5.18 37.76
CA LEU A 134 -2.84 3.78 38.10
C LEU A 134 -4.36 3.49 38.20
N GLY A 135 -5.12 4.39 38.83
CA GLY A 135 -6.57 4.25 38.93
C GLY A 135 -7.28 4.29 37.57
N GLY A 136 -6.81 5.13 36.64
CA GLY A 136 -7.35 5.19 35.28
C GLY A 136 -7.12 3.88 34.53
N PHE A 137 -5.92 3.31 34.63
CA PHE A 137 -5.63 1.98 34.08
C PHE A 137 -6.51 0.90 34.72
N LEU A 138 -6.56 0.83 36.06
CA LEU A 138 -7.32 -0.20 36.78
C LEU A 138 -8.83 -0.09 36.54
N SER A 139 -9.34 1.10 36.22
CA SER A 139 -10.73 1.28 35.82
C SER A 139 -11.08 0.54 34.52
N SER A 140 -10.11 0.40 33.59
CA SER A 140 -10.28 -0.43 32.38
C SER A 140 -10.25 -1.93 32.67
N VAL A 141 -9.81 -2.35 33.87
CA VAL A 141 -9.60 -3.76 34.25
C VAL A 141 -10.52 -4.21 35.40
N VAL A 142 -11.62 -3.51 35.62
CA VAL A 142 -12.64 -3.91 36.60
C VAL A 142 -13.19 -5.29 36.23
N GLY A 143 -13.26 -6.18 37.22
CA GLY A 143 -13.63 -7.58 37.07
C GLY A 143 -12.44 -8.55 36.95
N ALA A 144 -11.21 -8.05 36.82
CA ALA A 144 -10.02 -8.90 36.78
C ALA A 144 -9.55 -9.31 38.18
N ASP A 145 -8.93 -10.49 38.24
CA ASP A 145 -8.28 -11.01 39.43
C ASP A 145 -6.90 -10.36 39.61
N ILE A 146 -6.72 -9.69 40.75
CA ILE A 146 -5.54 -8.88 41.07
C ILE A 146 -5.01 -9.19 42.46
N SER A 147 -3.69 -9.05 42.63
CA SER A 147 -2.99 -9.06 43.92
C SER A 147 -2.41 -7.69 44.16
N VAL A 148 -2.88 -7.00 45.19
CA VAL A 148 -2.45 -5.66 45.58
C VAL A 148 -1.52 -5.77 46.78
N VAL A 149 -0.30 -5.25 46.66
CA VAL A 149 0.67 -5.19 47.76
C VAL A 149 0.49 -3.89 48.53
N ARG A 150 0.01 -4.02 49.76
CA ARG A 150 -0.16 -2.95 50.74
C ARG A 150 1.18 -2.60 51.41
N PRO A 151 1.31 -1.45 52.09
CA PRO A 151 2.57 -1.05 52.72
C PRO A 151 2.93 -1.92 53.94
N ASP A 152 1.96 -2.67 54.48
CA ASP A 152 2.16 -3.71 55.50
C ASP A 152 2.85 -4.97 54.94
N GLY A 153 3.06 -5.05 53.63
CA GLY A 153 3.66 -6.19 52.93
C GLY A 153 2.73 -7.37 52.73
N ALA A 154 1.49 -7.31 53.20
CA ALA A 154 0.51 -8.38 53.01
C ALA A 154 -0.15 -8.23 51.62
N PRO A 155 -0.07 -9.25 50.75
CA PRO A 155 -0.79 -9.23 49.49
C PRO A 155 -2.29 -9.39 49.76
N LEU A 156 -3.09 -8.51 49.16
CA LEU A 156 -4.55 -8.65 49.11
C LEU A 156 -4.93 -9.18 47.73
N GLU A 157 -5.48 -10.39 47.70
CA GLU A 157 -5.86 -11.08 46.47
C GLU A 157 -7.39 -11.13 46.32
N GLY A 158 -7.87 -10.92 45.10
CA GLY A 158 -9.28 -10.98 44.79
C GLY A 158 -9.68 -10.24 43.52
N LEU A 159 -10.98 -10.23 43.25
CA LEU A 159 -11.53 -9.57 42.07
C LEU A 159 -11.65 -8.07 42.29
N LEU A 160 -11.17 -7.28 41.32
CA LEU A 160 -11.36 -5.85 41.32
C LEU A 160 -12.84 -5.52 41.06
N LEU A 161 -13.55 -5.04 42.08
CA LEU A 161 -14.98 -4.72 41.98
C LEU A 161 -15.21 -3.31 41.42
N ASN A 162 -14.43 -2.33 41.88
CA ASN A 162 -14.56 -0.94 41.47
C ASN A 162 -13.28 -0.14 41.75
N VAL A 163 -13.11 0.96 41.02
CA VAL A 163 -12.10 1.99 41.29
C VAL A 163 -12.85 3.30 41.51
N SER A 164 -12.77 3.86 42.72
CA SER A 164 -13.44 5.11 43.05
C SER A 164 -12.66 6.32 42.52
N ASP A 165 -13.39 7.24 41.90
CA ASP A 165 -12.89 8.53 41.48
C ASP A 165 -13.58 9.66 42.26
N GLU A 166 -12.79 10.63 42.69
CA GLU A 166 -13.25 11.83 43.38
C GLU A 166 -12.92 13.06 42.54
N ARG A 167 -13.89 13.96 42.42
CA ARG A 167 -13.71 15.24 41.73
C ARG A 167 -13.20 16.26 42.73
N VAL A 168 -11.94 16.64 42.60
CA VAL A 168 -11.28 17.62 43.46
C VAL A 168 -11.11 18.93 42.69
N CYS A 169 -11.51 20.04 43.30
CA CYS A 169 -11.24 21.37 42.76
C CYS A 169 -9.78 21.74 43.07
N VAL A 170 -8.97 21.91 42.02
CA VAL A 170 -7.59 22.40 42.13
C VAL A 170 -7.58 23.86 41.67
N GLY A 171 -7.61 24.80 42.63
CA GLY A 171 -7.62 26.25 42.36
C GLY A 171 -9.03 26.87 42.23
N GLU A 172 -9.12 28.03 41.57
CA GLU A 172 -10.36 28.82 41.48
C GLU A 172 -11.39 28.28 40.45
N SER A 173 -11.03 27.38 39.53
CA SER A 173 -11.98 26.88 38.50
C SER A 173 -11.67 25.53 37.85
N GLU A 174 -10.58 24.83 38.16
CA GLU A 174 -10.29 23.52 37.54
C GLU A 174 -10.75 22.37 38.43
N VAL A 175 -11.63 21.51 37.90
CA VAL A 175 -12.04 20.25 38.53
C VAL A 175 -11.20 19.13 37.94
N GLN A 176 -10.37 18.48 38.77
CA GLN A 176 -9.63 17.28 38.39
C GLN A 176 -10.26 16.04 39.02
N THR A 177 -10.42 14.99 38.22
CA THR A 177 -10.82 13.67 38.71
C THR A 177 -9.57 12.94 39.19
N VAL A 178 -9.53 12.62 40.49
CA VAL A 178 -8.44 11.89 41.13
C VAL A 178 -8.99 10.54 41.59
N PHE A 179 -8.28 9.46 41.29
CA PHE A 179 -8.65 8.13 41.77
C PHE A 179 -8.13 7.94 43.20
N SER A 180 -9.01 7.57 44.13
CA SER A 180 -8.70 7.53 45.56
C SER A 180 -8.62 6.10 46.12
N GLU A 181 -9.60 5.23 45.80
CA GLU A 181 -9.72 3.90 46.43
C GLU A 181 -10.00 2.78 45.42
N LEU A 182 -9.48 1.59 45.70
CA LEU A 182 -9.75 0.32 45.03
C LEU A 182 -10.63 -0.54 45.92
N HIS A 183 -11.70 -1.09 45.37
CA HIS A 183 -12.56 -2.04 46.08
C HIS A 183 -12.27 -3.44 45.55
N VAL A 184 -11.72 -4.31 46.40
CA VAL A 184 -11.33 -5.68 46.02
C VAL A 184 -12.23 -6.66 46.76
N LEU A 185 -12.89 -7.55 46.02
CA LEU A 185 -13.67 -8.67 46.56
C LEU A 185 -12.72 -9.83 46.83
N THR A 186 -12.45 -10.09 48.11
CA THR A 186 -11.63 -11.22 48.55
C THR A 186 -12.35 -12.56 48.31
N GLU A 187 -11.59 -13.65 48.22
CA GLU A 187 -12.15 -15.01 48.15
C GLU A 187 -13.04 -15.36 49.36
N GLY A 188 -12.77 -14.73 50.51
CA GLY A 188 -13.59 -14.85 51.73
C GLY A 188 -14.94 -14.13 51.65
N GLY A 189 -15.29 -13.53 50.51
CA GLY A 189 -16.56 -12.82 50.29
C GLY A 189 -16.62 -11.43 50.95
N SER A 190 -15.51 -10.94 51.49
CA SER A 190 -15.42 -9.60 52.08
C SER A 190 -14.91 -8.60 51.05
N VAL A 191 -15.50 -7.40 51.02
CA VAL A 191 -15.02 -6.30 50.17
C VAL A 191 -14.05 -5.44 50.98
N GLU A 192 -12.78 -5.48 50.61
CA GLU A 192 -11.74 -4.66 51.22
C GLU A 192 -11.48 -3.40 50.39
N ARG A 193 -11.26 -2.28 51.09
CA ARG A 193 -10.93 -0.99 50.48
C ARG A 193 -9.44 -0.73 50.61
N VAL A 194 -8.78 -0.47 49.48
CA VAL A 194 -7.35 -0.17 49.42
C VAL A 194 -7.14 1.19 48.79
N ARG A 195 -6.46 2.10 49.48
CA ARG A 195 -6.17 3.42 48.92
C ARG A 195 -5.04 3.34 47.90
N ILE A 196 -5.22 3.98 46.74
CA ILE A 196 -4.26 3.94 45.62
C ILE A 196 -2.91 4.56 46.01
N ASP A 197 -2.92 5.60 46.84
CA ASP A 197 -1.73 6.28 47.37
C ASP A 197 -0.81 5.36 48.20
N GLN A 198 -1.37 4.31 48.81
CA GLN A 198 -0.66 3.35 49.65
C GLN A 198 -0.28 2.07 48.91
N THR A 199 -0.71 1.89 47.65
CA THR A 199 -0.37 0.69 46.87
C THR A 199 1.08 0.71 46.39
N GLN A 200 1.86 -0.31 46.75
CA GLN A 200 3.24 -0.44 46.26
C GLN A 200 3.32 -1.13 44.90
N ALA A 201 2.52 -2.19 44.71
CA ALA A 201 2.47 -2.95 43.47
C ALA A 201 1.09 -3.56 43.27
N VAL A 202 0.67 -3.68 42.02
CA VAL A 202 -0.52 -4.44 41.62
C VAL A 202 -0.09 -5.47 40.60
N ARG A 203 -0.38 -6.74 40.88
CA ARG A 203 -0.12 -7.86 39.97
C ARG A 203 -1.45 -8.36 39.41
N MET A 204 -1.54 -8.49 38.09
CA MET A 204 -2.65 -9.18 37.43
C MET A 204 -2.40 -10.69 37.54
N MET A 205 -3.35 -11.42 38.13
CA MET A 205 -3.29 -12.89 38.22
C MET A 205 -3.70 -13.53 36.89
N ASP A 206 -4.59 -12.87 36.15
CA ASP A 206 -5.05 -13.34 34.84
C ASP A 206 -3.93 -13.28 33.78
N SER A 207 -3.49 -14.48 33.36
CA SER A 207 -2.44 -14.65 32.35
C SER A 207 -2.85 -14.19 30.94
N GLU A 208 -4.13 -14.30 30.57
CA GLU A 208 -4.62 -13.89 29.25
C GLU A 208 -4.67 -12.37 29.16
N LEU A 209 -5.20 -11.73 30.20
CA LEU A 209 -5.27 -10.28 30.29
C LEU A 209 -3.87 -9.65 30.34
N HIS A 210 -2.95 -10.26 31.09
CA HIS A 210 -1.54 -9.87 31.09
C HIS A 210 -0.91 -9.94 29.70
N ALA A 211 -1.14 -11.03 28.96
CA ALA A 211 -0.63 -11.20 27.60
C ALA A 211 -1.18 -10.13 26.64
N LYS A 212 -2.49 -9.83 26.73
CA LYS A 212 -3.16 -8.77 25.95
C LYS A 212 -2.59 -7.39 26.27
N LEU A 213 -2.31 -7.08 27.54
CA LEU A 213 -1.67 -5.82 27.94
C LEU A 213 -0.26 -5.67 27.36
N VAL A 214 0.56 -6.72 27.43
CA VAL A 214 1.91 -6.72 26.87
C VAL A 214 1.88 -6.51 25.35
N GLN A 215 0.93 -7.14 24.65
CA GLN A 215 0.72 -6.93 23.22
C GLN A 215 0.34 -5.48 22.91
N GLY A 216 -0.60 -4.90 23.67
CA GLY A 216 -1.02 -3.50 23.54
C GLY A 216 0.12 -2.50 23.75
N LEU A 217 0.95 -2.70 24.79
CA LEU A 217 2.11 -1.86 25.07
C LEU A 217 3.16 -1.94 23.97
N ARG A 218 3.45 -3.14 23.46
CA ARG A 218 4.39 -3.33 22.34
C ARG A 218 3.86 -2.69 21.05
N ALA A 219 2.56 -2.76 20.78
CA ALA A 219 1.95 -2.09 19.64
C ALA A 219 2.04 -0.56 19.76
N SER A 220 1.78 0.00 20.94
CA SER A 220 1.92 1.44 21.22
C SER A 220 3.37 1.92 21.11
N LEU A 221 4.35 1.09 21.49
CA LEU A 221 5.76 1.40 21.29
C LEU A 221 6.14 1.40 19.80
N LYS A 222 5.62 0.44 19.02
CA LYS A 222 5.84 0.38 17.56
C LYS A 222 5.26 1.60 16.84
N SER A 223 4.10 2.11 17.26
CA SER A 223 3.50 3.31 16.66
C SER A 223 4.23 4.60 17.04
N ARG A 224 4.81 4.67 18.25
CA ARG A 224 5.61 5.82 18.71
C ARG A 224 7.02 5.87 18.14
N ARG A 225 7.57 4.73 17.71
CA ARG A 225 8.84 4.71 16.99
C ARG A 225 8.59 5.36 15.63
N LYS A 226 9.26 6.49 15.35
CA LYS A 226 9.22 7.15 14.04
C LYS A 226 9.42 6.09 12.96
N GLN A 227 8.35 5.76 12.23
CA GLN A 227 8.47 4.83 11.13
C GLN A 227 9.39 5.48 10.09
N PRO A 228 10.24 4.70 9.40
CA PRO A 228 10.96 5.22 8.25
C PRO A 228 9.95 5.86 7.28
N PRO A 229 10.35 6.90 6.53
CA PRO A 229 9.46 7.54 5.57
C PRO A 229 8.84 6.46 4.66
N PRO A 230 7.54 6.56 4.34
CA PRO A 230 6.90 5.57 3.50
C PRO A 230 7.68 5.47 2.18
N SER A 231 8.06 4.24 1.80
CA SER A 231 8.74 4.00 0.52
C SER A 231 7.97 4.66 -0.61
N SER A 232 8.64 5.40 -1.49
CA SER A 232 8.06 6.00 -2.70
C SER A 232 7.73 4.97 -3.78
N GLU A 233 8.30 3.77 -3.65
CA GLU A 233 8.16 2.66 -4.58
C GLU A 233 7.43 1.49 -3.92
N ASP A 234 6.50 0.90 -4.66
CA ASP A 234 5.90 -0.39 -4.36
C ASP A 234 6.62 -1.51 -5.13
N THR A 235 6.48 -2.73 -4.63
CA THR A 235 7.13 -3.89 -5.19
C THR A 235 6.10 -4.95 -5.60
N LEU A 236 6.07 -5.26 -6.90
CA LEU A 236 5.35 -6.40 -7.45
C LEU A 236 6.29 -7.62 -7.50
N ARG A 237 5.75 -8.77 -7.08
CA ARG A 237 6.44 -10.06 -7.18
C ARG A 237 5.95 -10.78 -8.42
N LEU A 238 6.89 -11.14 -9.29
CA LEU A 238 6.64 -11.95 -10.48
C LEU A 238 7.08 -13.38 -10.16
N THR A 239 6.25 -14.36 -10.46
CA THR A 239 6.56 -15.78 -10.22
C THR A 239 6.40 -16.54 -11.51
N ALA A 240 7.50 -17.09 -12.02
CA ALA A 240 7.52 -17.92 -13.21
C ALA A 240 7.80 -19.38 -12.83
N PRO A 241 7.26 -20.36 -13.58
CA PRO A 241 7.64 -21.76 -13.44
C PRO A 241 9.13 -21.95 -13.75
N ALA A 242 9.83 -22.76 -12.96
CA ALA A 242 11.29 -22.94 -13.06
C ALA A 242 11.71 -23.80 -14.26
N ASP A 243 10.78 -24.59 -14.79
CA ASP A 243 10.92 -25.47 -15.97
C ASP A 243 10.63 -24.75 -17.28
N ALA A 244 10.15 -23.50 -17.26
CA ALA A 244 9.96 -22.73 -18.46
C ALA A 244 11.29 -22.41 -19.15
N GLY A 245 11.30 -22.37 -20.48
CA GLY A 245 12.46 -21.91 -21.24
C GLY A 245 12.42 -20.41 -21.52
N GLY A 246 13.58 -19.76 -21.50
CA GLY A 246 13.78 -18.39 -21.99
C GLY A 246 13.64 -17.30 -20.92
N ASP A 247 13.27 -16.09 -21.35
CA ASP A 247 13.22 -14.91 -20.48
C ASP A 247 11.81 -14.66 -19.94
N VAL A 248 11.72 -14.12 -18.73
CA VAL A 248 10.48 -13.56 -18.20
C VAL A 248 10.32 -12.16 -18.78
N ILE A 249 9.25 -11.93 -19.54
CA ILE A 249 8.91 -10.64 -20.13
C ILE A 249 7.70 -10.06 -19.41
N VAL A 250 7.79 -8.80 -19.01
CA VAL A 250 6.69 -8.06 -18.39
C VAL A 250 6.48 -6.76 -19.11
N SER A 251 5.26 -6.55 -19.57
CA SER A 251 4.80 -5.36 -20.29
C SER A 251 3.75 -4.64 -19.46
N TYR A 252 3.86 -3.33 -19.30
CA TYR A 252 2.84 -2.53 -18.62
C TYR A 252 2.82 -1.09 -19.15
N ALA A 253 1.71 -0.39 -18.93
CA ALA A 253 1.58 1.01 -19.27
C ALA A 253 2.16 1.91 -18.17
N GLN A 254 2.84 2.97 -18.59
CA GLN A 254 3.42 3.97 -17.72
C GLN A 254 3.15 5.38 -18.27
N PRO A 255 2.91 6.41 -17.41
CA PRO A 255 2.81 7.79 -17.86
C PRO A 255 4.16 8.31 -18.35
N THR A 256 4.15 9.07 -19.44
CA THR A 256 5.33 9.67 -20.05
C THR A 256 4.98 11.03 -20.68
N LYS A 257 5.96 11.69 -21.29
CA LYS A 257 5.70 12.88 -22.11
C LYS A 257 5.44 12.46 -23.55
N GLU A 258 4.52 13.17 -24.22
CA GLU A 258 4.29 12.98 -25.64
C GLU A 258 5.60 13.20 -26.43
N TRP A 259 5.88 12.31 -27.38
CA TRP A 259 7.01 12.48 -28.29
C TRP A 259 6.65 13.49 -29.40
N LEU A 260 7.58 14.39 -29.71
CA LEU A 260 7.38 15.42 -30.72
C LEU A 260 8.09 15.04 -32.02
N CYS A 261 7.49 15.39 -33.16
CA CYS A 261 8.16 15.28 -34.44
C CYS A 261 8.67 16.66 -34.85
N LYS A 262 9.99 16.78 -35.03
CA LYS A 262 10.66 17.96 -35.57
C LYS A 262 11.07 17.66 -37.01
N TYR A 263 10.97 18.66 -37.87
CA TYR A 263 11.48 18.57 -39.23
C TYR A 263 12.62 19.57 -39.42
N HIS A 264 13.64 19.17 -40.14
CA HIS A 264 14.76 20.01 -40.54
C HIS A 264 14.86 19.99 -42.07
N LEU A 265 14.79 21.16 -42.68
CA LEU A 265 14.90 21.32 -44.13
C LEU A 265 16.28 21.87 -44.46
N GLU A 266 17.13 21.04 -45.06
CA GLU A 266 18.42 21.46 -45.58
C GLU A 266 18.24 21.93 -47.03
N VAL A 267 18.35 23.24 -47.23
CA VAL A 267 18.37 23.85 -48.56
C VAL A 267 19.83 23.99 -48.98
N PRO A 268 20.32 23.26 -49.99
CA PRO A 268 21.71 23.37 -50.42
C PRO A 268 21.97 24.78 -50.95
N ASP A 269 23.08 25.38 -50.52
CA ASP A 269 23.47 26.70 -50.98
C ASP A 269 23.92 26.62 -52.45
N ALA A 270 23.44 27.53 -53.28
CA ALA A 270 23.76 27.53 -54.70
C ALA A 270 25.21 28.03 -54.88
N ALA A 271 26.18 27.12 -54.78
CA ALA A 271 27.57 27.44 -55.08
C ALA A 271 27.66 28.04 -56.50
N ALA A 272 28.18 29.26 -56.58
CA ALA A 272 28.27 30.03 -57.82
C ALA A 272 29.00 29.22 -58.91
N GLY A 273 28.24 28.68 -59.87
CA GLY A 273 28.75 27.98 -61.05
C GLY A 273 28.38 26.51 -61.20
N SER A 274 27.64 25.89 -60.26
CA SER A 274 27.10 24.52 -60.43
C SER A 274 25.58 24.56 -60.66
N PRO A 275 24.98 23.73 -61.54
CA PRO A 275 23.52 23.70 -61.68
C PRO A 275 22.88 23.40 -60.32
N PRO A 276 21.80 24.09 -59.93
CA PRO A 276 21.16 23.86 -58.64
C PRO A 276 20.71 22.40 -58.60
N SER A 277 21.38 21.56 -57.81
CA SER A 277 20.84 20.23 -57.55
C SER A 277 19.57 20.45 -56.75
N SER A 278 18.42 20.24 -57.38
CA SER A 278 17.08 20.44 -56.82
C SER A 278 16.73 19.51 -55.65
N ALA A 279 17.71 18.81 -55.10
CA ALA A 279 17.57 17.88 -54.00
C ALA A 279 17.56 18.64 -52.66
N VAL A 280 16.40 19.23 -52.32
CA VAL A 280 16.12 19.67 -50.96
C VAL A 280 16.03 18.44 -50.06
N ARG A 281 16.79 18.41 -48.95
CA ARG A 281 16.76 17.28 -48.01
C ARG A 281 15.88 17.63 -46.81
N LEU A 282 14.80 16.88 -46.64
CA LEU A 282 13.95 16.94 -45.45
C LEU A 282 14.34 15.82 -44.48
N SER A 283 14.80 16.16 -43.29
CA SER A 283 15.07 15.23 -42.20
C SER A 283 13.96 15.31 -41.16
N LEU A 284 13.41 14.17 -40.77
CA LEU A 284 12.43 14.05 -39.69
C LEU A 284 13.13 13.52 -38.44
N PHE A 285 12.93 14.18 -37.31
CA PHE A 285 13.50 13.84 -36.02
C PHE A 285 12.39 13.60 -35.00
N GLY A 286 12.50 12.55 -34.21
CA GLY A 286 11.68 12.34 -33.03
C GLY A 286 12.37 12.93 -31.81
N GLU A 287 11.75 13.88 -31.14
CA GLU A 287 12.18 14.37 -29.83
C GLU A 287 11.46 13.59 -28.74
N VAL A 288 12.27 13.02 -27.85
CA VAL A 288 11.82 12.11 -26.80
C VAL A 288 12.52 12.47 -25.52
N THR A 289 11.76 12.51 -24.43
CA THR A 289 12.28 12.75 -23.07
C THR A 289 12.06 11.53 -22.21
N ASN A 290 13.14 10.99 -21.64
CA ASN A 290 13.06 9.94 -20.64
C ASN A 290 12.44 10.51 -19.35
N THR A 291 11.28 9.98 -18.96
CA THR A 291 10.56 10.32 -17.72
C THR A 291 10.70 9.27 -16.62
N SER A 292 11.42 8.18 -16.90
CA SER A 292 11.69 7.11 -15.94
C SER A 292 12.89 7.43 -15.06
N ALA A 293 13.03 6.71 -13.94
CA ALA A 293 14.15 6.87 -13.01
C ALA A 293 15.41 6.09 -13.45
N GLU A 294 15.30 5.28 -14.51
CA GLU A 294 16.38 4.47 -15.06
C GLU A 294 16.82 5.02 -16.42
N ASP A 295 18.10 4.86 -16.74
CA ASP A 295 18.66 5.27 -18.03
C ASP A 295 18.27 4.27 -19.13
N TRP A 296 18.07 4.77 -20.36
CA TRP A 296 17.68 3.95 -21.52
C TRP A 296 18.90 3.46 -22.28
N ASP A 297 19.71 2.62 -21.64
CA ASP A 297 20.88 2.00 -22.26
C ASP A 297 20.48 0.72 -23.01
N ASP A 298 20.81 0.65 -24.31
CA ASP A 298 20.47 -0.49 -25.21
C ASP A 298 18.97 -0.84 -25.25
N VAL A 299 18.11 0.17 -25.08
CA VAL A 299 16.65 0.01 -25.10
C VAL A 299 16.09 0.22 -26.50
N ARG A 300 15.26 -0.71 -26.97
CA ARG A 300 14.53 -0.52 -28.23
C ARG A 300 13.44 0.53 -28.06
N LEU A 301 13.53 1.63 -28.80
CA LEU A 301 12.51 2.67 -28.82
C LEU A 301 11.58 2.51 -30.03
N SER A 302 10.26 2.59 -29.81
CA SER A 302 9.25 2.57 -30.86
C SER A 302 8.32 3.78 -30.71
N LEU A 303 8.22 4.61 -31.77
CA LEU A 303 7.34 5.79 -31.78
C LEU A 303 6.06 5.46 -32.54
N VAL A 304 4.93 5.54 -31.84
CA VAL A 304 3.61 5.25 -32.40
C VAL A 304 2.85 6.56 -32.51
N ALA A 305 2.39 6.88 -33.72
CA ALA A 305 1.61 8.09 -34.00
C ALA A 305 0.13 7.97 -33.59
N ASN A 306 -0.29 6.79 -33.14
CA ASN A 306 -1.63 6.56 -32.60
C ASN A 306 -1.67 6.82 -31.08
N GLU A 307 -2.87 7.01 -30.55
CA GLU A 307 -3.13 7.05 -29.11
C GLU A 307 -3.29 5.63 -28.55
N LEU A 308 -2.90 5.41 -27.30
CA LEU A 308 -3.17 4.16 -26.60
C LEU A 308 -4.55 4.22 -25.91
N PRO A 309 -5.60 3.54 -26.42
CA PRO A 309 -6.90 3.55 -25.78
C PRO A 309 -6.86 2.70 -24.51
N LEU A 310 -6.78 3.36 -23.35
CA LEU A 310 -7.07 2.70 -22.07
C LEU A 310 -8.57 2.82 -21.80
N LEU A 311 -9.25 1.69 -21.60
CA LEU A 311 -10.65 1.64 -21.16
C LEU A 311 -10.73 2.16 -19.73
N SER A 312 -10.66 3.48 -19.56
CA SER A 312 -10.72 4.11 -18.25
C SER A 312 -12.16 4.02 -17.72
N ARG A 313 -12.34 3.33 -16.59
CA ARG A 313 -13.53 3.50 -15.75
C ARG A 313 -13.43 4.89 -15.10
N LYS A 314 -13.68 5.93 -15.88
CA LYS A 314 -13.58 7.32 -15.41
C LYS A 314 -14.75 7.62 -14.47
N GLN A 315 -14.60 7.26 -13.20
CA GLN A 315 -15.46 7.77 -12.14
C GLN A 315 -15.00 9.21 -11.87
N PRO A 316 -15.84 10.24 -12.11
CA PRO A 316 -15.43 11.61 -11.83
C PRO A 316 -15.19 11.79 -10.32
N PRO A 317 -14.24 12.65 -9.92
CA PRO A 317 -13.99 12.93 -8.50
C PRO A 317 -15.25 13.54 -7.87
N PRO A 318 -15.57 13.27 -6.59
CA PRO A 318 -16.64 13.97 -5.90
C PRO A 318 -16.23 15.43 -5.71
N SER A 319 -16.68 16.29 -6.62
CA SER A 319 -16.55 17.74 -6.45
C SER A 319 -17.35 18.17 -5.23
N SER A 320 -16.62 18.71 -4.26
CA SER A 320 -17.15 19.37 -3.08
C SER A 320 -18.00 20.59 -3.44
N THR A 321 -19.32 20.45 -3.35
CA THR A 321 -20.24 21.58 -3.14
C THR A 321 -21.49 21.09 -2.42
N LYS A 322 -21.62 21.43 -1.13
CA LYS A 322 -22.94 21.67 -0.50
C LYS A 322 -23.37 23.09 -0.91
N PRO A 323 -24.67 23.33 -1.13
CA PRO A 323 -25.49 23.82 -0.03
C PRO A 323 -26.85 23.11 0.07
N GLY A 324 -27.51 23.30 1.20
CA GLY A 324 -28.56 22.42 1.69
C GLY A 324 -29.88 22.46 0.93
N ALA A 325 -30.55 21.32 0.93
CA ALA A 325 -31.98 21.22 0.74
C ALA A 325 -32.51 20.09 1.64
N LYS A 326 -33.62 20.41 2.31
CA LYS A 326 -34.23 19.69 3.42
C LYS A 326 -34.59 18.25 3.05
N ALA A 327 -34.17 17.29 3.88
CA ALA A 327 -34.67 15.94 3.86
C ALA A 327 -36.19 15.96 4.17
N ARG A 328 -37.01 15.51 3.23
CA ARG A 328 -38.35 14.97 3.53
C ARG A 328 -38.19 13.46 3.72
N PRO A 329 -38.72 12.86 4.79
CA PRO A 329 -38.76 11.42 4.90
C PRO A 329 -39.96 10.87 4.12
N MET A 330 -39.85 9.56 3.82
CA MET A 330 -40.90 8.55 3.61
C MET A 330 -41.05 8.00 2.17
N PRO A 331 -41.44 6.72 2.00
CA PRO A 331 -41.40 5.58 2.92
C PRO A 331 -40.70 4.34 2.35
N ALA A 332 -40.34 3.43 3.26
CA ALA A 332 -40.05 2.05 2.94
C ALA A 332 -41.33 1.37 2.37
N GLY A 333 -41.19 0.74 1.22
CA GLY A 333 -42.19 -0.13 0.61
C GLY A 333 -41.46 -1.13 -0.28
N GLY A 334 -41.46 -2.41 0.12
CA GLY A 334 -40.77 -3.47 -0.59
C GLY A 334 -41.40 -3.81 -1.93
N GLY A 335 -40.54 -4.08 -2.91
CA GLY A 335 -40.88 -4.58 -4.24
C GLY A 335 -39.59 -4.62 -5.07
N GLY A 336 -39.02 -5.81 -5.26
CA GLY A 336 -37.72 -6.02 -5.89
C GLY A 336 -37.73 -5.85 -7.41
N GLY A 337 -38.07 -4.64 -7.90
CA GLY A 337 -37.89 -4.25 -9.30
C GLY A 337 -36.50 -3.65 -9.51
N MET A 338 -35.79 -4.08 -10.56
CA MET A 338 -34.51 -3.49 -10.95
C MET A 338 -34.79 -2.13 -11.60
N GLN A 339 -34.05 -1.09 -11.20
CA GLN A 339 -34.25 0.24 -11.77
C GLN A 339 -33.05 0.63 -12.64
N ILE A 340 -33.31 1.11 -13.86
CA ILE A 340 -32.28 1.58 -14.78
C ILE A 340 -32.45 3.08 -15.06
N PHE A 341 -31.31 3.76 -15.21
CA PHE A 341 -31.25 5.18 -15.53
C PHE A 341 -30.82 5.36 -16.98
N VAL A 342 -31.71 5.89 -17.80
CA VAL A 342 -31.44 6.16 -19.22
C VAL A 342 -31.22 7.65 -19.40
N LYS A 343 -30.05 8.03 -19.93
CA LYS A 343 -29.75 9.42 -20.27
C LYS A 343 -30.06 9.65 -21.75
N THR A 344 -31.01 10.52 -22.04
CA THR A 344 -31.35 10.87 -23.42
C THR A 344 -30.27 11.73 -24.05
N LEU A 345 -30.24 11.81 -25.39
CA LEU A 345 -29.36 12.73 -26.13
C LEU A 345 -29.59 14.20 -25.75
N THR A 346 -30.76 14.55 -25.23
CA THR A 346 -31.10 15.88 -24.70
C THR A 346 -30.62 16.11 -23.26
N GLY A 347 -29.91 15.15 -22.66
CA GLY A 347 -29.32 15.25 -21.32
C GLY A 347 -30.30 15.02 -20.17
N LYS A 348 -31.56 14.63 -20.44
CA LYS A 348 -32.55 14.31 -19.43
C LYS A 348 -32.36 12.86 -18.96
N THR A 349 -32.24 12.66 -17.65
CA THR A 349 -32.21 11.32 -17.07
C THR A 349 -33.64 10.86 -16.80
N ILE A 350 -34.00 9.70 -17.35
CA ILE A 350 -35.29 9.04 -17.12
C ILE A 350 -35.02 7.80 -16.28
N THR A 351 -35.86 7.56 -15.29
CA THR A 351 -35.78 6.40 -14.40
C THR A 351 -36.84 5.39 -14.83
N LEU A 352 -36.44 4.16 -15.14
CA LEU A 352 -37.33 3.09 -15.58
C LEU A 352 -37.24 1.89 -14.63
N GLU A 353 -38.39 1.33 -14.27
CA GLU A 353 -38.48 0.04 -13.59
C GLU A 353 -38.51 -1.09 -14.62
N VAL A 354 -37.57 -2.03 -14.46
CA VAL A 354 -37.37 -3.19 -15.32
C VAL A 354 -37.32 -4.46 -14.48
N GLU A 355 -37.86 -5.55 -15.01
CA GLU A 355 -37.68 -6.88 -14.45
C GLU A 355 -36.55 -7.60 -15.17
N ALA A 356 -35.91 -8.60 -14.54
CA ALA A 356 -34.84 -9.38 -15.16
C ALA A 356 -35.29 -10.18 -16.41
N SER A 357 -36.61 -10.27 -16.63
CA SER A 357 -37.27 -10.90 -17.77
C SER A 357 -37.50 -9.95 -18.96
N ASP A 358 -37.32 -8.63 -18.79
CA ASP A 358 -37.55 -7.66 -19.86
C ASP A 358 -36.46 -7.73 -20.94
N SER A 359 -36.87 -7.86 -22.20
CA SER A 359 -35.96 -7.82 -23.36
C SER A 359 -35.58 -6.37 -23.72
N ILE A 360 -34.51 -6.21 -24.50
CA ILE A 360 -34.05 -4.89 -24.96
C ILE A 360 -35.14 -4.16 -25.77
N ASP A 361 -35.96 -4.89 -26.52
CA ASP A 361 -37.05 -4.30 -27.31
C ASP A 361 -38.18 -3.77 -26.42
N ASN A 362 -38.50 -4.47 -25.32
CA ASN A 362 -39.43 -3.99 -24.30
C ASN A 362 -38.93 -2.72 -23.61
N VAL A 363 -37.63 -2.68 -23.29
CA VAL A 363 -36.99 -1.49 -22.68
C VAL A 363 -37.01 -0.30 -23.65
N LYS A 364 -36.76 -0.52 -24.94
CA LYS A 364 -36.85 0.54 -25.97
C LYS A 364 -38.27 1.09 -26.11
N ALA A 365 -39.28 0.22 -26.09
CA ALA A 365 -40.69 0.64 -26.14
C ALA A 365 -41.09 1.51 -24.93
N LYS A 366 -40.50 1.27 -23.75
CA LYS A 366 -40.71 2.09 -22.54
C LYS A 366 -40.01 3.47 -22.60
N ILE A 367 -39.07 3.67 -23.52
CA ILE A 367 -38.30 4.92 -23.68
C ILE A 367 -38.95 5.87 -24.71
N GLN A 368 -39.67 5.34 -25.71
CA GLN A 368 -40.11 6.07 -26.91
C GLN A 368 -41.42 6.86 -26.73
#